data_AF-A0A961DQI1-F1
#
_entry.id   AF-A0A961DQI1-F1
#
_cell.length_a   1.000
_cell.length_b   1.000
_cell.length_c   1.000
_cell.angle_alpha   90.00
_cell.angle_beta   90.00
_cell.angle_gamma   90.00
#
_symmetry.space_group_name_H-M   'P 1'
#
loop_
_entity.id
_entity.type
_entity.pdbx_description
1 polymer ?
#
loop_
_entity_poly.entity_id
_entity_poly.type
_entity_poly.pdbx_seq_one_letter_code
_entity_poly.pdbx_strand_id
1 'polypeptide(L)'
;QPGIEVRPIIQPDGTAEFNEVFFENARCPKDNVVGELNNGWKVANDTLTFERGMSATTGHRRFEEEHRRMVAAAKANGKIDDPFVRQGLAKYYSKIQILRINGLRNLTAALTGKRDAGTAALGATNKLFWSEMHQDAMQLALAIFGAGSMLIDAGPEDGSWPGQGRLEKRDHYPVSPMMSTYFFSRSETIWGGSSQIQRNIVGERVLGLPREPKPAAPKN
;
A
#
# COMPACT_ATOMS: atom_id res chain seq x y z
N GLN A 1 -11.28 25.40 -10.15
CA GLN A 1 -11.82 26.21 -11.27
C GLN A 1 -13.35 26.15 -11.25
N PRO A 2 -14.07 27.10 -11.87
CA PRO A 2 -15.52 27.03 -12.01
C PRO A 2 -15.98 25.70 -12.63
N GLY A 3 -17.14 25.20 -12.20
CA GLY A 3 -17.70 23.93 -12.66
C GLY A 3 -17.03 22.67 -12.08
N ILE A 4 -16.13 22.82 -11.11
CA ILE A 4 -15.60 21.69 -10.32
C ILE A 4 -16.10 21.80 -8.89
N GLU A 5 -16.77 20.74 -8.43
CA GLU A 5 -17.12 20.54 -7.03
C GLU A 5 -16.30 19.38 -6.46
N VAL A 6 -15.72 19.57 -5.27
CA VAL A 6 -14.92 18.56 -4.57
C VAL A 6 -15.62 18.23 -3.26
N ARG A 7 -16.03 16.98 -3.09
CA ARG A 7 -16.68 16.48 -1.87
C ARG A 7 -15.76 15.49 -1.16
N PRO A 8 -15.27 15.79 0.06
CA PRO A 8 -14.43 14.86 0.81
C PRO A 8 -15.19 13.57 1.17
N ILE A 9 -14.50 12.42 1.05
CA ILE A 9 -15.01 11.12 1.50
C ILE A 9 -14.38 10.81 2.85
N ILE A 10 -15.19 10.71 3.90
CA ILE A 10 -14.72 10.38 5.24
C ILE A 10 -14.37 8.90 5.33
N GLN A 11 -13.12 8.61 5.66
CA GLN A 11 -12.58 7.27 5.88
C GLN A 11 -12.90 6.77 7.29
N PRO A 12 -12.82 5.44 7.54
CA PRO A 12 -13.13 4.85 8.85
C PRO A 12 -12.31 5.37 10.04
N ASP A 13 -11.17 6.02 9.77
CA ASP A 13 -10.33 6.65 10.79
C ASP A 13 -10.63 8.14 11.01
N GLY A 14 -11.73 8.64 10.42
CA GLY A 14 -12.19 10.03 10.53
C GLY A 14 -11.52 11.01 9.56
N THR A 15 -10.52 10.55 8.81
CA THR A 15 -9.77 11.41 7.88
C THR A 15 -10.48 11.52 6.53
N ALA A 16 -10.07 12.49 5.71
CA ALA A 16 -10.66 12.72 4.40
C ALA A 16 -9.57 13.01 3.36
N GLU A 17 -8.79 11.98 3.03
CA GLU A 17 -7.72 12.05 2.03
C GLU A 17 -8.25 11.82 0.60
N PHE A 18 -9.45 11.24 0.48
CA PHE A 18 -10.13 11.00 -0.80
C PHE A 18 -11.28 11.97 -0.99
N ASN A 19 -11.62 12.22 -2.25
CA ASN A 19 -12.72 13.10 -2.63
C ASN A 19 -13.50 12.49 -3.80
N GLU A 20 -14.81 12.71 -3.81
CA GLU A 20 -15.60 12.69 -5.05
C GLU A 20 -15.41 14.04 -5.75
N VAL A 21 -15.15 14.02 -7.06
CA VAL A 21 -14.94 15.24 -7.84
C VAL A 21 -15.96 15.28 -8.97
N PHE A 22 -16.86 16.26 -8.93
CA PHE A 22 -17.89 16.48 -9.94
C PHE A 22 -17.43 17.55 -10.93
N PHE A 23 -17.64 17.26 -12.22
CA PHE A 23 -17.31 18.15 -13.32
C PHE A 23 -18.61 18.56 -14.02
N GLU A 24 -19.09 19.77 -13.75
CA GLU A 24 -20.29 20.34 -14.36
C GLU A 24 -19.94 21.56 -15.19
N ASN A 25 -20.01 21.44 -16.52
CA ASN A 25 -19.61 22.49 -17.46
C ASN A 25 -18.17 23.01 -17.23
N ALA A 26 -17.31 22.22 -16.58
CA ALA A 26 -15.91 22.54 -16.37
C ALA A 26 -15.21 22.70 -17.73
N ARG A 27 -14.51 23.82 -17.92
CA ARG A 27 -13.73 24.09 -19.14
C ARG A 27 -12.24 23.90 -18.85
N CYS A 28 -11.51 23.29 -19.78
CA CYS A 28 -10.06 23.11 -19.69
C CYS A 28 -9.42 23.57 -21.01
N PRO A 29 -8.36 24.41 -20.98
CA PRO A 29 -7.62 24.77 -22.19
C PRO A 29 -7.05 23.54 -22.90
N LYS A 30 -7.02 23.57 -24.24
CA LYS A 30 -6.45 22.47 -25.05
C LYS A 30 -4.96 22.24 -24.73
N ASP A 31 -4.25 23.29 -24.36
CA ASP A 31 -2.81 23.24 -24.04
C ASP A 31 -2.50 22.51 -22.72
N ASN A 32 -3.53 22.21 -21.91
CA ASN A 32 -3.39 21.39 -20.69
C ASN A 32 -3.54 19.88 -20.96
N VAL A 33 -3.73 19.47 -22.22
CA VAL A 33 -3.77 18.05 -22.58
C VAL A 33 -2.35 17.48 -22.48
N VAL A 34 -2.16 16.51 -21.58
CA VAL A 34 -0.90 15.78 -21.44
C VAL A 34 -0.87 14.64 -22.45
N GLY A 35 0.11 14.66 -23.34
CA GLY A 35 0.21 13.72 -24.46
C GLY A 35 -0.70 14.11 -25.63
N GLU A 36 -1.21 13.13 -26.36
CA GLU A 36 -2.08 13.36 -27.52
C GLU A 36 -3.56 13.15 -27.17
N LEU A 37 -4.44 13.86 -27.90
CA LEU A 37 -5.89 13.63 -27.82
C LEU A 37 -6.18 12.16 -28.12
N ASN A 38 -7.07 11.53 -27.33
CA ASN A 38 -7.43 10.11 -27.37
C ASN A 38 -6.33 9.11 -26.94
N ASN A 39 -5.18 9.57 -26.44
CA ASN A 39 -4.07 8.70 -26.02
C ASN A 39 -3.88 8.65 -24.48
N GLY A 40 -4.89 9.04 -23.71
CA GLY A 40 -4.80 9.14 -22.25
C GLY A 40 -4.51 7.82 -21.53
N TRP A 41 -4.90 6.67 -22.11
CA TRP A 41 -4.62 5.36 -21.53
C TRP A 41 -3.13 5.03 -21.52
N LYS A 42 -2.40 5.40 -22.57
CA LYS A 42 -0.95 5.19 -22.61
C LYS A 42 -0.25 6.02 -21.54
N VAL A 43 -0.59 7.31 -21.45
CA VAL A 43 -0.07 8.23 -20.43
C VAL A 43 -0.33 7.68 -19.02
N ALA A 44 -1.55 7.22 -18.73
CA ALA A 44 -1.88 6.64 -17.43
C ALA A 44 -1.05 5.38 -17.10
N ASN A 45 -0.82 4.49 -18.08
CA ASN A 45 0.01 3.29 -17.87
C ASN A 45 1.50 3.63 -17.67
N ASP A 46 2.00 4.65 -18.37
CA ASP A 46 3.38 5.10 -18.21
C ASP A 46 3.59 5.67 -16.79
N THR A 47 2.67 6.51 -16.30
CA THR A 47 2.68 7.02 -14.91
C THR A 47 2.65 5.88 -13.88
N LEU A 48 1.72 4.93 -14.03
CA LEU A 48 1.61 3.78 -13.11
C LEU A 48 2.88 2.91 -13.10
N THR A 49 3.56 2.79 -14.24
CA THR A 49 4.83 2.02 -14.33
C THR A 49 5.93 2.73 -13.55
N PHE A 50 6.02 4.06 -13.67
CA PHE A 50 7.00 4.87 -12.96
C PHE A 50 6.84 4.79 -11.43
N GLU A 51 5.62 4.94 -10.92
CA GLU A 51 5.31 4.86 -9.48
C GLU A 51 5.70 3.52 -8.85
N ARG A 52 5.51 2.42 -9.60
CA ARG A 52 5.86 1.06 -9.14
C ARG A 52 7.37 0.84 -9.05
N GLY A 53 8.15 1.46 -9.94
CA GLY A 53 9.61 1.29 -9.99
C GLY A 53 10.33 1.89 -8.78
N MET A 54 9.96 3.11 -8.35
CA MET A 54 10.59 3.77 -7.21
C MET A 54 10.27 3.08 -5.87
N SER A 55 9.01 2.69 -5.64
CA SER A 55 8.61 2.05 -4.39
C SER A 55 9.32 0.71 -4.16
N ALA A 56 9.58 -0.04 -5.24
CA ALA A 56 10.19 -1.37 -5.16
C ALA A 56 11.64 -1.37 -4.64
N THR A 57 12.41 -0.28 -4.80
CA THR A 57 13.83 -0.25 -4.43
C THR A 57 14.07 0.21 -3.00
N THR A 58 13.27 1.13 -2.48
CA THR A 58 13.49 1.77 -1.17
C THR A 58 12.37 1.53 -0.15
N GLY A 59 11.21 1.00 -0.58
CA GLY A 59 10.04 0.83 0.29
C GLY A 59 10.27 -0.02 1.54
N HIS A 60 11.22 -0.96 1.50
CA HIS A 60 11.60 -1.80 2.65
C HIS A 60 12.04 -0.98 3.87
N ARG A 61 12.66 0.19 3.69
CA ARG A 61 13.20 1.02 4.78
C ARG A 61 12.12 1.49 5.75
N ARG A 62 10.92 1.80 5.22
CA ARG A 62 9.76 2.15 6.05
C ARG A 62 9.38 0.99 6.97
N PHE A 63 9.33 -0.23 6.44
CA PHE A 63 8.98 -1.41 7.21
C PHE A 63 10.08 -1.83 8.20
N GLU A 64 11.36 -1.58 7.89
CA GLU A 64 12.46 -1.79 8.85
C GLU A 64 12.29 -0.91 10.09
N GLU A 65 11.94 0.36 9.90
CA GLU A 65 11.71 1.30 11.00
C GLU A 65 10.46 0.93 11.82
N GLU A 66 9.38 0.53 11.15
CA GLU A 66 8.18 0.02 11.80
C GLU A 66 8.47 -1.22 12.65
N HIS A 67 9.17 -2.20 12.08
CA HIS A 67 9.60 -3.41 12.80
C HIS A 67 10.47 -3.06 14.02
N ARG A 68 11.43 -2.13 13.88
CA ARG A 68 12.27 -1.66 14.99
C ARG A 68 11.43 -1.14 16.15
N ARG A 69 10.40 -0.36 15.86
CA ARG A 69 9.46 0.18 16.85
C ARG A 69 8.61 -0.91 17.50
N MET A 70 8.11 -1.86 16.72
CA MET A 70 7.36 -3.01 17.25
C MET A 70 8.21 -3.86 18.21
N VAL A 71 9.48 -4.11 17.88
CA VAL A 71 10.42 -4.82 18.76
C VAL A 71 10.65 -4.04 20.06
N ALA A 72 10.84 -2.72 19.97
CA ALA A 72 11.02 -1.87 21.14
C ALA A 72 9.80 -1.90 22.07
N ALA A 73 8.60 -1.76 21.51
CA ALA A 73 7.34 -1.85 22.25
C ALA A 73 7.17 -3.22 22.94
N ALA A 74 7.38 -4.31 22.20
CA ALA A 74 7.28 -5.68 22.72
C ALA A 74 8.29 -5.94 23.86
N LYS A 75 9.49 -5.36 23.80
CA LYS A 75 10.46 -5.43 24.90
C LYS A 75 10.01 -4.63 26.11
N ALA A 76 9.56 -3.39 25.89
CA ALA A 76 9.16 -2.49 26.96
C ALA A 76 7.97 -3.04 27.78
N ASN A 77 7.05 -3.74 27.13
CA ASN A 77 5.85 -4.29 27.78
C ASN A 77 5.94 -5.80 28.08
N GLY A 78 7.10 -6.43 27.89
CA GLY A 78 7.33 -7.85 28.16
C GLY A 78 6.70 -8.83 27.15
N LYS A 79 5.98 -8.36 26.13
CA LYS A 79 5.40 -9.23 25.08
C LYS A 79 6.45 -9.89 24.19
N ILE A 80 7.70 -9.46 24.25
CA ILE A 80 8.79 -10.11 23.51
C ILE A 80 9.01 -11.58 23.91
N ASP A 81 8.60 -11.95 25.13
CA ASP A 81 8.69 -13.33 25.64
C ASP A 81 7.50 -14.20 25.22
N ASP A 82 6.45 -13.61 24.66
CA ASP A 82 5.35 -14.37 24.05
C ASP A 82 5.85 -15.04 22.75
N PRO A 83 5.77 -16.38 22.65
CA PRO A 83 6.30 -17.11 21.50
C PRO A 83 5.61 -16.72 20.18
N PHE A 84 4.33 -16.35 20.20
CA PHE A 84 3.61 -15.91 19.00
C PHE A 84 4.05 -14.52 18.56
N VAL A 85 4.27 -13.60 19.49
CA VAL A 85 4.80 -12.26 19.18
C VAL A 85 6.22 -12.36 18.63
N ARG A 86 7.08 -13.13 19.30
CA ARG A 86 8.47 -13.34 18.86
C ARG A 86 8.53 -13.95 17.46
N GLN A 87 7.71 -14.97 17.18
CA GLN A 87 7.63 -15.61 15.87
C GLN A 87 7.07 -14.65 14.81
N GLY A 88 6.06 -13.85 15.16
CA GLY A 88 5.47 -12.84 14.28
C GLY A 88 6.50 -11.78 13.88
N LEU A 89 7.27 -11.26 14.84
CA LEU A 89 8.33 -10.29 14.58
C LEU A 89 9.42 -10.87 13.68
N ALA A 90 9.84 -12.11 13.93
CA ALA A 90 10.80 -12.81 13.07
C ALA A 90 10.28 -12.98 11.63
N LYS A 91 9.01 -13.40 11.47
CA LYS A 91 8.36 -13.52 10.16
C LYS A 91 8.30 -12.18 9.44
N TYR A 92 7.95 -11.10 10.16
CA TYR A 92 7.89 -9.77 9.58
C TYR A 92 9.28 -9.32 9.11
N TYR A 93 10.30 -9.45 9.96
CA TYR A 93 11.69 -9.17 9.61
C TYR A 93 12.13 -9.93 8.35
N SER A 94 11.86 -11.24 8.26
CA SER A 94 12.19 -12.03 7.08
C SER A 94 11.52 -11.50 5.81
N LYS A 95 10.22 -11.15 5.88
CA LYS A 95 9.52 -10.56 4.72
C LYS A 95 10.12 -9.21 4.30
N ILE A 96 10.55 -8.38 5.25
CA ILE A 96 11.23 -7.11 4.96
C ILE A 96 12.56 -7.35 4.24
N GLN A 97 13.36 -8.33 4.69
CA GLN A 97 14.62 -8.66 4.01
C GLN A 97 14.39 -9.21 2.60
N ILE A 98 13.31 -9.98 2.37
CA ILE A 98 12.92 -10.40 1.02
C ILE A 98 12.61 -9.19 0.14
N LEU A 99 11.85 -8.20 0.63
CA LEU A 99 11.59 -6.96 -0.11
C LEU A 99 12.88 -6.20 -0.42
N ARG A 100 13.78 -6.06 0.55
CA ARG A 100 15.07 -5.40 0.37
C ARG A 100 15.89 -6.06 -0.73
N ILE A 101 16.07 -7.38 -0.66
CA ILE A 101 16.86 -8.14 -1.63
C ILE A 101 16.22 -8.07 -3.02
N ASN A 102 14.88 -8.17 -3.12
CA ASN A 102 14.17 -8.04 -4.41
C ASN A 102 14.31 -6.63 -5.00
N GLY A 103 14.25 -5.59 -4.16
CA GLY A 103 14.51 -4.21 -4.57
C GLY A 103 15.93 -4.02 -5.12
N LEU A 104 16.93 -4.61 -4.46
CA LEU A 104 18.32 -4.59 -4.94
C LEU A 104 18.47 -5.33 -6.27
N ARG A 105 17.82 -6.49 -6.45
CA ARG A 105 17.82 -7.22 -7.74
C ARG A 105 17.23 -6.38 -8.86
N ASN A 106 16.10 -5.71 -8.62
CA ASN A 106 15.48 -4.80 -9.59
C ASN A 106 16.40 -3.62 -9.93
N LEU A 107 17.05 -3.03 -8.93
CA LEU A 107 18.01 -1.94 -9.14
C LEU A 107 19.22 -2.41 -9.97
N THR A 108 19.80 -3.57 -9.65
CA THR A 108 20.92 -4.14 -10.41
C THR A 108 20.53 -4.42 -11.86
N ALA A 109 19.35 -4.98 -12.11
CA ALA A 109 18.86 -5.22 -13.47
C ALA A 109 18.70 -3.92 -14.26
N ALA A 110 18.12 -2.89 -13.64
CA ALA A 110 17.99 -1.56 -14.25
C ALA A 110 19.36 -0.93 -14.58
N LEU A 111 20.31 -0.95 -13.64
CA LEU A 111 21.65 -0.37 -13.82
C LEU A 111 22.50 -1.11 -14.86
N THR A 112 22.29 -2.41 -15.03
CA THR A 112 23.03 -3.24 -16.00
C THR A 112 22.32 -3.35 -17.35
N GLY A 113 21.18 -2.68 -17.53
CA GLY A 113 20.36 -2.77 -18.74
C GLY A 113 19.79 -4.17 -19.01
N LYS A 114 19.87 -5.09 -18.05
CA LYS A 114 19.36 -6.45 -18.19
C LYS A 114 17.86 -6.47 -17.91
N ARG A 115 17.09 -6.98 -18.87
CA ARG A 115 15.68 -7.34 -18.65
C ARG A 115 15.61 -8.82 -18.25
N ASP A 116 15.70 -9.09 -16.96
CA ASP A 116 15.55 -10.46 -16.43
C ASP A 116 14.06 -10.79 -16.24
N ALA A 117 13.61 -11.92 -16.77
CA ALA A 117 12.24 -12.39 -16.59
C ALA A 117 11.89 -12.59 -15.10
N GLY A 118 12.88 -12.96 -14.28
CA GLY A 118 12.73 -13.04 -12.82
C GLY A 118 12.39 -11.68 -12.20
N THR A 119 13.09 -10.61 -12.59
CA THR A 119 12.78 -9.24 -12.10
C THR A 119 11.41 -8.73 -12.55
N ALA A 120 10.97 -9.07 -13.77
CA ALA A 120 9.63 -8.73 -14.23
C ALA A 120 8.53 -9.43 -13.40
N ALA A 121 8.73 -10.72 -13.09
CA ALA A 121 7.84 -11.48 -12.22
C ALA A 121 7.81 -10.92 -10.78
N LEU A 122 8.96 -10.48 -10.26
CA LEU A 122 9.04 -9.81 -8.96
C LEU A 122 8.24 -8.50 -8.94
N GLY A 123 8.30 -7.70 -10.00
CA GLY A 123 7.51 -6.48 -10.12
C GLY A 123 6.00 -6.72 -10.04
N ALA A 124 5.51 -7.77 -10.70
CA ALA A 124 4.10 -8.16 -10.69
C ALA A 124 3.62 -8.68 -9.32
N THR A 125 4.51 -9.34 -8.57
CA THR A 125 4.19 -9.92 -7.24
C THR A 125 4.44 -8.95 -6.08
N ASN A 126 5.24 -7.89 -6.29
CA ASN A 126 5.68 -6.97 -5.24
C ASN A 126 4.51 -6.38 -4.43
N LYS A 127 3.47 -5.87 -5.11
CA LYS A 127 2.32 -5.25 -4.45
C LYS A 127 1.59 -6.22 -3.55
N LEU A 128 1.32 -7.41 -4.06
CA LEU A 128 0.67 -8.47 -3.31
C LEU A 128 1.48 -8.82 -2.05
N PHE A 129 2.79 -8.98 -2.22
CA PHE A 129 3.69 -9.34 -1.14
C PHE A 129 3.70 -8.31 0.00
N TRP A 130 3.96 -7.03 -0.32
CA TRP A 130 4.12 -6.02 0.74
C TRP A 130 2.78 -5.66 1.40
N SER A 131 1.68 -5.60 0.64
CA SER A 131 0.38 -5.21 1.21
C SER A 131 -0.18 -6.27 2.16
N GLU A 132 -0.05 -7.55 1.83
CA GLU A 132 -0.45 -8.64 2.73
C GLU A 132 0.52 -8.78 3.92
N MET A 133 1.82 -8.54 3.71
CA MET A 133 2.80 -8.44 4.80
C MET A 133 2.41 -7.35 5.81
N HIS A 134 2.07 -6.16 5.35
CA HIS A 134 1.78 -5.04 6.24
C HIS A 134 0.45 -5.24 6.99
N GLN A 135 -0.56 -5.88 6.38
CA GLN A 135 -1.76 -6.31 7.11
C GLN A 135 -1.46 -7.31 8.23
N ASP A 136 -0.59 -8.29 7.98
CA ASP A 136 -0.14 -9.23 9.03
C ASP A 136 0.62 -8.47 10.15
N ALA A 137 1.50 -7.53 9.76
CA ALA A 137 2.28 -6.74 10.70
C ALA A 137 1.40 -5.85 11.59
N MET A 138 0.34 -5.26 11.04
CA MET A 138 -0.59 -4.45 11.84
C MET A 138 -1.43 -5.27 12.79
N GLN A 139 -1.80 -6.50 12.43
CA GLN A 139 -2.42 -7.43 13.37
C GLN A 139 -1.45 -7.83 14.50
N LEU A 140 -0.19 -8.05 14.16
CA LEU A 140 0.86 -8.30 15.16
C LEU A 140 1.06 -7.08 16.08
N ALA A 141 0.99 -5.86 15.54
CA ALA A 141 1.06 -4.64 16.35
C ALA A 141 -0.11 -4.59 17.35
N LEU A 142 -1.34 -4.91 16.93
CA LEU A 142 -2.47 -5.03 17.86
C LEU A 142 -2.21 -6.10 18.95
N ALA A 143 -1.61 -7.24 18.60
CA ALA A 143 -1.28 -8.27 19.58
C ALA A 143 -0.19 -7.82 20.59
N ILE A 144 0.81 -7.05 20.13
CA ILE A 144 1.87 -6.50 20.99
C ILE A 144 1.29 -5.51 22.01
N PHE A 145 0.35 -4.66 21.59
CA PHE A 145 -0.25 -3.65 22.47
C PHE A 145 -1.47 -4.18 23.27
N GLY A 146 -2.08 -5.28 22.82
CA GLY A 146 -3.18 -5.96 23.49
C GLY A 146 -4.39 -5.04 23.72
N ALA A 147 -4.97 -5.10 24.92
CA ALA A 147 -6.09 -4.23 25.30
C ALA A 147 -5.74 -2.73 25.21
N GLY A 148 -4.45 -2.37 25.34
CA GLY A 148 -3.97 -1.01 25.18
C GLY A 148 -4.23 -0.44 23.78
N SER A 149 -4.38 -1.27 22.75
CA SER A 149 -4.73 -0.82 21.39
C SER A 149 -6.09 -0.13 21.29
N MET A 150 -6.98 -0.33 22.28
CA MET A 150 -8.31 0.30 22.32
C MET A 150 -8.28 1.75 22.83
N LEU A 151 -7.14 2.22 23.33
CA LEU A 151 -6.99 3.59 23.81
C LEU A 151 -6.83 4.56 22.62
N ILE A 152 -7.35 5.78 22.77
CA ILE A 152 -7.35 6.82 21.74
C ILE A 152 -5.96 7.39 21.44
N ASP A 153 -4.99 7.15 22.31
CA ASP A 153 -3.59 7.54 22.24
C ASP A 153 -2.65 6.36 21.96
N ALA A 154 -3.21 5.17 21.69
CA ALA A 154 -2.42 3.97 21.44
C ALA A 154 -1.55 4.07 20.18
N GLY A 155 -0.28 3.71 20.31
CA GLY A 155 0.69 3.66 19.22
C GLY A 155 1.92 4.53 19.51
N PRO A 156 2.90 4.57 18.60
CA PRO A 156 4.10 5.38 18.79
C PRO A 156 3.78 6.89 18.77
N GLU A 157 4.37 7.63 19.72
CA GLU A 157 4.19 9.09 19.88
C GLU A 157 4.95 9.92 18.83
N ASP A 158 5.99 9.36 18.19
CA ASP A 158 6.85 10.04 17.21
C ASP A 158 6.90 9.31 15.85
N GLY A 159 7.30 10.04 14.79
CA GLY A 159 7.96 9.56 13.57
C GLY A 159 7.42 8.35 12.79
N SER A 160 7.15 8.58 11.49
CA SER A 160 7.07 7.62 10.37
C SER A 160 6.11 6.42 10.46
N TRP A 161 5.41 6.21 11.57
CA TRP A 161 4.38 5.17 11.68
C TRP A 161 3.24 5.47 10.68
N PRO A 162 2.76 4.49 9.89
CA PRO A 162 1.93 4.82 8.74
C PRO A 162 0.52 5.29 9.13
N GLY A 163 0.30 6.59 9.20
CA GLY A 163 -0.99 7.18 9.59
C GLY A 163 -0.92 8.23 10.66
N GLN A 164 0.24 8.40 11.29
CA GLN A 164 0.49 9.50 12.20
C GLN A 164 0.43 10.87 11.48
N GLY A 165 0.86 10.94 10.22
CA GLY A 165 0.67 12.13 9.38
C GLY A 165 -0.79 12.40 8.99
N ARG A 166 -1.71 11.48 9.32
CA ARG A 166 -3.15 11.61 9.06
C ARG A 166 -3.93 12.03 10.31
N LEU A 167 -3.25 12.49 11.36
CA LEU A 167 -3.89 12.98 12.58
C LEU A 167 -4.57 14.34 12.38
N GLU A 168 -4.12 15.12 11.40
CA GLU A 168 -4.75 16.38 11.03
C GLU A 168 -6.18 16.13 10.53
N LYS A 169 -7.16 16.91 11.03
CA LYS A 169 -8.60 16.88 10.66
C LYS A 169 -9.44 15.77 11.29
N ARG A 170 -9.38 15.61 12.63
CA ARG A 170 -10.20 14.64 13.39
C ARG A 170 -11.04 15.29 14.49
N ASP A 171 -11.55 16.50 14.27
CA ASP A 171 -12.15 17.37 15.30
C ASP A 171 -13.25 16.69 16.17
N HIS A 172 -13.92 15.64 15.66
CA HIS A 172 -15.01 14.95 16.35
C HIS A 172 -14.89 13.42 16.37
N TYR A 173 -13.73 12.84 16.00
CA TYR A 173 -13.54 11.38 15.97
C TYR A 173 -12.10 10.99 16.33
N PRO A 174 -11.77 10.90 17.63
CA PRO A 174 -10.42 10.58 18.07
C PRO A 174 -10.10 9.11 17.77
N VAL A 175 -9.23 8.90 16.79
CA VAL A 175 -8.70 7.57 16.45
C VAL A 175 -7.22 7.58 16.75
N SER A 176 -6.75 6.53 17.43
CA SER A 176 -5.34 6.40 17.77
C SER A 176 -4.48 6.22 16.52
N PRO A 177 -3.19 6.63 16.57
CA PRO A 177 -2.24 6.33 15.50
C PRO A 177 -2.23 4.84 15.13
N MET A 178 -2.30 3.94 16.13
CA MET A 178 -2.40 2.50 15.94
C MET A 178 -3.61 2.11 15.06
N MET A 179 -4.82 2.57 15.43
CA MET A 179 -6.03 2.21 14.71
C MET A 179 -6.08 2.83 13.30
N SER A 180 -5.58 4.06 13.12
CA SER A 180 -5.48 4.66 11.78
C SER A 180 -4.57 3.84 10.86
N THR A 181 -3.43 3.35 11.37
CA THR A 181 -2.54 2.48 10.59
C THR A 181 -3.18 1.14 10.29
N TYR A 182 -3.86 0.54 11.28
CA TYR A 182 -4.60 -0.69 11.08
C TYR A 182 -5.63 -0.55 9.95
N PHE A 183 -6.49 0.48 9.99
CA PHE A 183 -7.48 0.73 8.93
C PHE A 183 -6.83 0.98 7.57
N PHE A 184 -5.73 1.74 7.54
CA PHE A 184 -5.03 2.00 6.29
C PHE A 184 -4.43 0.73 5.68
N SER A 185 -3.85 -0.15 6.48
CA SER A 185 -3.33 -1.44 6.00
C SER A 185 -4.42 -2.27 5.30
N ARG A 186 -5.69 -2.15 5.72
CA ARG A 186 -6.83 -2.80 5.04
C ARG A 186 -6.98 -2.30 3.61
N SER A 187 -6.86 -0.99 3.40
CA SER A 187 -6.99 -0.35 2.09
C SER A 187 -5.90 -0.77 1.09
N GLU A 188 -4.68 -1.06 1.57
CA GLU A 188 -3.51 -1.35 0.72
C GLU A 188 -3.70 -2.59 -0.15
N THR A 189 -4.52 -3.54 0.28
CA THR A 189 -4.88 -4.72 -0.54
C THR A 189 -5.89 -4.43 -1.65
N ILE A 190 -6.47 -3.23 -1.68
CA ILE A 190 -7.54 -2.83 -2.61
C ILE A 190 -7.02 -1.86 -3.67
N TRP A 191 -6.46 -0.72 -3.27
CA TRP A 191 -6.04 0.31 -4.21
C TRP A 191 -4.79 -0.09 -5.01
N GLY A 192 -4.58 0.57 -6.15
CA GLY A 192 -3.48 0.26 -7.07
C GLY A 192 -3.62 -1.11 -7.78
N GLY A 193 -4.83 -1.67 -7.78
CA GLY A 193 -5.16 -3.01 -8.24
C GLY A 193 -5.32 -3.97 -7.05
N SER A 194 -6.52 -4.51 -6.86
CA SER A 194 -6.82 -5.36 -5.71
C SER A 194 -5.95 -6.62 -5.69
N SER A 195 -5.80 -7.24 -4.52
CA SER A 195 -5.01 -8.47 -4.39
C SER A 195 -5.53 -9.62 -5.27
N GLN A 196 -6.82 -9.62 -5.64
CA GLN A 196 -7.42 -10.56 -6.60
C GLN A 196 -6.95 -10.24 -8.02
N ILE A 197 -7.02 -8.97 -8.43
CA ILE A 197 -6.53 -8.54 -9.75
C ILE A 197 -5.03 -8.81 -9.91
N GLN A 198 -4.25 -8.58 -8.85
CA GLN A 198 -2.82 -8.89 -8.87
C GLN A 198 -2.54 -10.39 -8.99
N ARG A 199 -3.33 -11.25 -8.33
CA ARG A 199 -3.24 -12.71 -8.51
C ARG A 199 -3.55 -13.11 -9.95
N ASN A 200 -4.56 -12.51 -10.59
CA ASN A 200 -4.86 -12.76 -12.00
C ASN A 200 -3.70 -12.30 -12.91
N ILE A 201 -3.12 -11.13 -12.66
CA ILE A 201 -1.95 -10.65 -13.41
C ILE A 201 -0.77 -11.61 -13.28
N VAL A 202 -0.49 -12.12 -12.07
CA VAL A 202 0.56 -13.12 -11.86
C VAL A 202 0.22 -14.43 -12.59
N GLY A 203 -1.00 -14.93 -12.46
CA GLY A 203 -1.44 -16.15 -13.15
C GLY A 203 -1.31 -16.04 -14.67
N GLU A 204 -1.89 -15.01 -15.27
CA GLU A 204 -1.94 -14.86 -16.72
C GLU A 204 -0.60 -14.43 -17.33
N ARG A 205 0.08 -13.45 -16.73
CA ARG A 205 1.26 -12.82 -17.35
C ARG A 205 2.58 -13.41 -16.91
N VAL A 206 2.66 -13.97 -15.71
CA VAL A 206 3.90 -14.56 -15.18
C VAL A 206 3.88 -16.08 -15.37
N LEU A 207 2.76 -16.72 -15.05
CA LEU A 207 2.63 -18.19 -15.09
C LEU A 207 2.04 -18.72 -16.39
N GLY A 208 1.50 -17.86 -17.27
CA GLY A 208 0.91 -18.26 -18.55
C GLY A 208 -0.40 -19.04 -18.41
N LEU A 209 -1.11 -18.89 -17.29
CA LEU A 209 -2.41 -19.54 -17.07
C LEU A 209 -3.50 -18.93 -17.96
N PRO A 210 -4.57 -19.69 -18.26
CA PRO A 210 -5.72 -19.17 -18.98
C PRO A 210 -6.33 -17.94 -18.30
N ARG A 211 -6.89 -17.04 -19.11
CA ARG A 211 -7.58 -15.86 -18.59
C ARG A 211 -8.84 -16.23 -17.83
N GLU A 212 -9.22 -15.36 -16.90
CA GLU A 212 -10.47 -15.50 -16.17
C GLU A 212 -11.68 -15.60 -17.13
N PRO A 213 -12.61 -16.55 -16.93
CA PRO A 213 -13.78 -16.70 -17.78
C PRO A 213 -14.60 -15.40 -17.80
N LYS A 214 -14.84 -14.86 -19.00
CA LYS A 214 -15.71 -13.71 -19.16
C LYS A 214 -17.16 -14.18 -19.19
N PRO A 215 -18.10 -13.48 -18.54
CA PRO A 215 -19.52 -13.71 -18.77
C PRO A 215 -19.81 -13.67 -20.27
N ALA A 216 -20.66 -14.59 -20.75
CA ALA A 216 -21.09 -14.54 -22.14
C ALA A 216 -21.69 -13.15 -22.42
N ALA A 217 -21.29 -12.53 -23.53
CA ALA A 217 -21.88 -11.26 -23.93
C ALA A 217 -23.41 -11.42 -23.98
N PRO A 218 -24.18 -10.44 -23.49
CA PRO A 218 -25.63 -10.51 -23.61
C PRO A 218 -25.97 -10.72 -25.08
N LYS A 219 -26.79 -11.74 -25.35
CA LYS A 219 -27.36 -11.93 -26.68
C LYS A 219 -28.32 -10.76 -26.89
N ASN A 220 -27.90 -9.80 -27.70
CA ASN A 220 -28.78 -8.77 -28.24
C ASN A 220 -29.87 -9.41 -29.10
#